data_AF-A0A832YJ47-F1
#
_entry.id   AF-A0A832YJ47-F1
#
_cell.length_a   1.000
_cell.length_b   1.000
_cell.length_c   1.000
_cell.angle_alpha   90.00
_cell.angle_beta   90.00
_cell.angle_gamma   90.00
#
_symmetry.space_group_name_H-M   'P 1'
#
loop_
_entity.id
_entity.type
_entity.pdbx_description
1 polymer ?
#
loop_
_entity_poly.entity_id
_entity_poly.type
_entity_poly.pdbx_seq_one_letter_code
_entity_poly.pdbx_strand_id
1 'polypeptide(L)'
;MAPQELEKSASQYATNAIKYDSQGARGMAITHYQKASESLHKLMRLYPDSKLNKIYAVRMKSYQDRIKALQTTQFTDAEPVVDPTASQGEQKTSLANHIKNNFDDMVMKEKPDVRWIDVIGIDDAKNALRESIVYPTKRPDLFPIGWPRGILLYGPPGCGKTVLAAATANELDG
;
A
#
# COMPACT_ATOMS: atom_id res chain seq x y z
N MET A 1 29.31 -5.54 6.39
CA MET A 1 28.71 -6.52 5.46
C MET A 1 29.64 -6.67 4.29
N ALA A 2 29.97 -7.90 3.91
CA ALA A 2 30.81 -8.14 2.75
C ALA A 2 30.03 -7.79 1.46
N PRO A 3 30.68 -7.28 0.39
CA PRO A 3 30.01 -6.97 -0.87
C PRO A 3 29.24 -8.18 -1.43
N GLN A 4 29.77 -9.38 -1.21
CA GLN A 4 29.15 -10.66 -1.59
C GLN A 4 27.81 -10.93 -0.89
N GLU A 5 27.64 -10.50 0.36
CA GLU A 5 26.38 -10.66 1.10
C GLU A 5 25.29 -9.76 0.53
N LEU A 6 25.66 -8.51 0.21
CA LEU A 6 24.75 -7.56 -0.43
C LEU A 6 24.35 -8.04 -1.83
N GLU A 7 25.28 -8.57 -2.62
CA GLU A 7 24.99 -9.17 -3.92
C GLU A 7 24.05 -10.37 -3.81
N LYS A 8 24.31 -11.28 -2.84
CA LYS A 8 23.46 -12.44 -2.59
C LYS A 8 22.05 -12.02 -2.21
N SER A 9 21.92 -11.02 -1.34
CA SER A 9 20.62 -10.46 -0.93
C SER A 9 19.88 -9.84 -2.12
N ALA A 10 20.57 -9.05 -2.95
CA ALA A 10 19.99 -8.42 -4.14
C ALA A 10 19.49 -9.48 -5.13
N SER A 11 20.28 -10.53 -5.35
CA SER A 11 19.92 -11.66 -6.20
C SER A 11 18.68 -12.38 -5.68
N GLN A 12 18.62 -12.67 -4.37
CA GLN A 12 17.49 -13.34 -3.76
C GLN A 12 16.19 -12.51 -3.84
N TYR A 13 16.28 -11.19 -3.60
CA TYR A 13 15.14 -10.30 -3.78
C TYR A 13 14.67 -10.27 -5.23
N ALA A 14 15.58 -10.22 -6.20
CA ALA A 14 15.23 -10.24 -7.61
C ALA A 14 14.55 -11.57 -8.02
N THR A 15 15.05 -12.71 -7.58
CA THR A 15 14.43 -14.02 -7.84
C THR A 15 13.02 -14.09 -7.27
N ASN A 16 12.84 -13.65 -6.03
CA ASN A 16 11.52 -13.60 -5.40
C ASN A 16 10.58 -12.63 -6.13
N ALA A 17 11.08 -11.47 -6.57
CA ALA A 17 10.30 -10.51 -7.33
C ALA A 17 9.74 -11.13 -8.61
N ILE A 18 10.59 -11.79 -9.40
CA ILE A 18 10.20 -12.47 -10.65
C ILE A 18 9.20 -13.59 -10.37
N LYS A 19 9.39 -14.36 -9.29
CA LYS A 19 8.45 -15.41 -8.88
C LYS A 19 7.06 -14.84 -8.55
N TYR A 20 6.99 -13.76 -7.78
CA TYR A 20 5.72 -13.13 -7.45
C TYR A 20 5.07 -12.46 -8.65
N ASP A 21 5.90 -11.91 -9.54
CA ASP A 21 5.46 -11.28 -10.77
C ASP A 21 4.80 -12.31 -11.70
N SER A 22 5.44 -13.48 -11.90
CA SER A 22 4.87 -14.56 -12.70
C SER A 22 3.61 -15.18 -12.08
N GLN A 23 3.49 -15.13 -10.75
CA GLN A 23 2.29 -15.57 -10.02
C GLN A 23 1.18 -14.52 -10.01
N GLY A 24 1.39 -13.33 -10.58
CA GLY A 24 0.42 -12.23 -10.54
C GLY A 24 0.29 -11.57 -9.17
N ALA A 25 1.14 -11.92 -8.19
CA ALA A 25 1.21 -11.31 -6.87
C ALA A 25 1.93 -9.95 -6.92
N ARG A 26 1.36 -9.00 -7.67
CA ARG A 26 2.00 -7.75 -8.09
C ARG A 26 2.52 -6.89 -6.93
N GLY A 27 1.77 -6.76 -5.84
CA GLY A 27 2.22 -5.98 -4.67
C GLY A 27 3.50 -6.55 -4.03
N MET A 28 3.58 -7.87 -3.93
CA MET A 28 4.77 -8.57 -3.44
C MET A 28 5.94 -8.46 -4.44
N ALA A 29 5.65 -8.53 -5.74
CA ALA A 29 6.64 -8.32 -6.79
C ALA A 29 7.25 -6.91 -6.73
N ILE A 30 6.43 -5.86 -6.64
CA ILE A 30 6.87 -4.46 -6.52
C ILE A 30 7.78 -4.28 -5.30
N THR A 31 7.35 -4.79 -4.14
CA THR A 31 8.13 -4.69 -2.90
C THR A 31 9.50 -5.35 -3.03
N HIS A 32 9.57 -6.53 -3.67
CA HIS A 32 10.83 -7.24 -3.85
C HIS A 32 11.74 -6.60 -4.91
N TYR A 33 11.18 -6.04 -6.00
CA TYR A 33 11.95 -5.26 -6.97
C TYR A 33 12.53 -3.96 -6.36
N GLN A 34 11.79 -3.32 -5.44
CA GLN A 34 12.28 -2.16 -4.69
C GLN A 34 13.46 -2.54 -3.79
N LYS A 35 13.33 -3.61 -3.00
CA LYS A 35 14.42 -4.11 -2.14
C LYS A 35 15.66 -4.52 -2.94
N ALA A 36 15.48 -5.17 -4.09
CA ALA A 36 16.58 -5.52 -4.99
C ALA A 36 17.29 -4.26 -5.51
N SER A 37 16.53 -3.25 -5.96
CA SER A 37 17.07 -1.97 -6.42
C SER A 37 17.84 -1.23 -5.32
N GLU A 38 17.32 -1.23 -4.10
CA GLU A 38 17.98 -0.59 -2.95
C GLU A 38 19.31 -1.27 -2.61
N SER A 39 19.37 -2.61 -2.62
CA SER A 39 20.62 -3.34 -2.41
C SER A 39 21.65 -3.07 -3.51
N LEU A 40 21.22 -2.99 -4.78
CA LEU A 40 22.10 -2.62 -5.90
C LEU A 40 22.61 -1.18 -5.77
N HIS A 41 21.74 -0.25 -5.35
CA HIS A 41 22.13 1.14 -5.13
C HIS A 41 23.16 1.26 -3.98
N LYS A 42 22.96 0.51 -2.89
CA LYS A 42 23.94 0.43 -1.80
C LYS A 42 25.29 -0.13 -2.27
N LEU A 43 25.29 -1.17 -3.10
CA LEU A 43 26.53 -1.71 -3.68
C LEU A 43 27.29 -0.66 -4.50
N MET A 44 26.59 0.08 -5.36
CA MET A 44 27.20 1.14 -6.17
C MET A 44 27.75 2.29 -5.30
N ARG A 45 27.06 2.65 -4.22
CA ARG A 45 27.48 3.73 -3.31
C ARG A 45 28.66 3.34 -2.44
N LEU A 46 28.70 2.10 -1.94
CA LEU A 46 29.75 1.61 -1.05
C LEU A 46 31.01 1.19 -1.79
N TYR A 47 30.89 0.77 -3.06
CA TYR A 47 31.99 0.26 -3.88
C TYR A 47 32.02 0.95 -5.25
N PRO A 48 32.34 2.26 -5.33
CA PRO A 48 32.23 3.06 -6.55
C PRO A 48 33.16 2.60 -7.69
N ASP A 49 34.33 2.05 -7.36
CA ASP A 49 35.33 1.59 -8.34
C ASP A 49 35.08 0.18 -8.88
N SER A 50 33.99 -0.47 -8.46
CA SER A 50 33.65 -1.81 -8.93
C SER A 50 33.27 -1.79 -10.41
N LYS A 51 33.94 -2.66 -11.21
CA LYS A 51 33.62 -2.87 -12.63
C LYS A 51 32.17 -3.34 -12.85
N LEU A 52 31.54 -3.92 -11.83
CA LEU A 52 30.17 -4.43 -11.86
C LEU A 52 29.11 -3.33 -11.75
N ASN A 53 29.46 -2.10 -11.36
CA ASN A 53 28.51 -1.00 -11.19
C ASN A 53 27.73 -0.67 -12.46
N LYS A 54 28.36 -0.83 -13.63
CA LYS A 54 27.67 -0.69 -14.93
C LYS A 54 26.52 -1.71 -15.07
N ILE A 55 26.76 -2.95 -14.64
CA ILE A 55 25.76 -4.03 -14.69
C ILE A 55 24.65 -3.78 -13.66
N TYR A 56 25.01 -3.35 -12.44
CA TYR A 56 24.01 -3.01 -11.42
C TYR A 56 23.11 -1.87 -11.85
N ALA A 57 23.65 -0.84 -12.49
CA ALA A 57 22.86 0.27 -13.03
C ALA A 57 21.82 -0.21 -14.06
N VAL A 58 22.23 -1.10 -14.98
CA VAL A 58 21.32 -1.69 -15.98
C VAL A 58 20.24 -2.53 -15.32
N ARG A 59 20.60 -3.37 -14.33
CA ARG A 59 19.63 -4.20 -13.58
C ARG A 59 18.67 -3.35 -12.75
N MET A 60 19.16 -2.32 -12.10
CA MET A 60 18.34 -1.39 -11.32
C MET A 60 17.32 -0.69 -12.23
N LYS A 61 17.75 -0.26 -13.43
CA LYS A 61 16.86 0.34 -14.43
C LYS A 61 15.76 -0.65 -14.87
N SER A 62 16.10 -1.90 -15.17
CA SER A 62 15.08 -2.89 -15.58
C SER A 62 14.08 -3.20 -14.47
N TYR A 63 14.50 -3.23 -13.21
CA TYR A 63 13.59 -3.38 -12.07
C TYR A 63 12.66 -2.17 -11.92
N GLN A 64 13.18 -0.96 -12.07
CA GLN A 64 12.36 0.27 -12.03
C GLN A 64 11.33 0.30 -13.16
N ASP A 65 11.72 -0.08 -14.38
CA ASP A 65 10.80 -0.13 -15.51
C ASP A 65 9.71 -1.19 -15.30
N ARG A 66 10.04 -2.34 -14.70
CA ARG A 66 9.04 -3.36 -14.35
C ARG A 66 8.10 -2.92 -13.24
N ILE A 67 8.61 -2.23 -12.21
CA ILE A 67 7.77 -1.64 -11.15
C ILE A 67 6.75 -0.68 -11.77
N LYS A 68 7.18 0.22 -12.66
CA LYS A 68 6.28 1.16 -13.35
C LYS A 68 5.19 0.41 -14.12
N ALA A 69 5.57 -0.61 -14.90
CA ALA A 69 4.61 -1.41 -15.64
C ALA A 69 3.56 -2.07 -14.72
N LEU A 70 4.00 -2.65 -13.59
CA LEU A 70 3.12 -3.29 -12.60
C LEU A 70 2.21 -2.30 -11.87
N GLN A 71 2.65 -1.05 -11.70
CA GLN A 71 1.86 0.03 -11.12
C GLN A 71 0.83 0.57 -12.12
N THR A 72 1.18 0.72 -13.40
CA THR A 72 0.25 1.15 -14.45
C THR A 72 -0.91 0.17 -14.61
N THR A 73 -0.69 -1.14 -14.44
CA THR A 73 -1.75 -2.16 -14.57
C THR A 73 -2.72 -2.23 -13.36
N GLN A 74 -2.60 -1.35 -12.35
CA GLN A 74 -3.61 -1.23 -11.28
C GLN A 74 -4.86 -0.45 -11.70
N PHE A 75 -4.86 0.22 -12.87
CA PHE A 75 -5.90 1.19 -13.22
C PHE A 75 -6.82 0.80 -14.39
N THR A 76 -6.69 -0.39 -15.00
CA THR A 76 -7.58 -0.81 -16.09
C THR A 76 -8.65 -1.78 -15.62
N ASP A 77 -9.72 -1.24 -15.04
CA ASP A 77 -11.10 -1.55 -15.48
C ASP A 77 -11.79 -0.32 -16.09
N ALA A 78 -11.08 0.81 -16.21
CA ALA A 78 -11.43 1.91 -17.10
C ALA A 78 -10.13 2.49 -17.68
N GLU A 79 -9.93 2.42 -18.99
CA GLU A 79 -8.78 3.06 -19.61
C GLU A 79 -8.84 4.58 -19.34
N PRO A 80 -7.76 5.19 -18.82
CA PRO A 80 -7.69 6.65 -18.82
C PRO A 80 -7.56 7.08 -20.28
N VAL A 81 -8.49 7.91 -20.75
CA VAL A 81 -8.36 8.62 -22.03
C VAL A 81 -7.19 9.61 -21.88
N VAL A 82 -5.97 9.12 -22.11
CA VAL A 82 -4.77 9.96 -22.17
C VAL A 82 -4.62 10.44 -23.61
N ASP A 83 -4.74 11.76 -23.80
CA ASP A 83 -4.44 12.41 -25.07
C ASP A 83 -2.98 12.08 -25.47
N PRO A 84 -2.75 11.36 -26.57
CA PRO A 84 -1.41 10.95 -27.01
C PRO A 84 -0.48 12.12 -27.32
N THR A 85 -1.03 13.33 -27.45
CA THR A 85 -0.28 14.55 -27.78
C THR A 85 0.23 15.32 -26.57
N ALA A 86 -0.21 14.95 -25.35
CA ALA A 86 0.17 15.64 -24.12
C ALA A 86 1.64 15.44 -23.76
N SER A 87 2.29 16.51 -23.30
CA SER A 87 3.68 16.50 -22.84
C SER A 87 3.87 15.59 -21.62
N GLN A 88 5.09 15.09 -21.39
CA GLN A 88 5.39 14.23 -20.23
C GLN A 88 5.07 14.89 -18.87
N GLY A 89 5.00 16.22 -18.81
CA GLY A 89 4.60 16.95 -17.60
C GLY A 89 3.08 16.91 -17.35
N GLU A 90 2.29 16.99 -18.42
CA GLU A 90 0.82 16.94 -18.36
C GLU A 90 0.33 15.52 -18.03
N GLN A 91 1.00 14.49 -18.58
CA GLN A 91 0.70 13.09 -18.29
C GLN A 91 0.97 12.70 -16.82
N LYS A 92 2.02 13.28 -16.20
CA LYS A 92 2.29 13.08 -14.76
C LYS A 92 1.25 13.77 -13.88
N THR A 93 0.79 14.95 -14.31
CA THR A 93 -0.19 15.75 -13.58
C THR A 93 -1.57 15.11 -13.64
N SER A 94 -1.98 14.60 -14.80
CA SER A 94 -3.25 13.87 -14.95
C SER A 94 -3.26 12.57 -14.13
N LEU A 95 -2.15 11.83 -14.08
CA LEU A 95 -2.01 10.64 -13.23
C LEU A 95 -2.08 10.97 -11.74
N ALA A 96 -1.39 12.03 -11.28
CA ALA A 96 -1.42 12.47 -9.89
C ALA A 96 -2.84 12.90 -9.47
N ASN A 97 -3.53 13.63 -10.36
CA ASN A 97 -4.92 14.02 -10.15
C ASN A 97 -5.84 12.80 -10.14
N HIS A 98 -5.61 11.79 -10.98
CA HIS A 98 -6.42 10.57 -10.99
C HIS A 98 -6.27 9.74 -9.71
N ILE A 99 -5.04 9.62 -9.17
CA ILE A 99 -4.80 8.95 -7.88
C ILE A 99 -5.50 9.70 -6.74
N LYS A 100 -5.40 11.03 -6.72
CA LYS A 100 -6.08 11.87 -5.73
C LYS A 100 -7.60 11.73 -5.81
N ASN A 101 -8.14 11.82 -7.02
CA ASN A 101 -9.59 11.73 -7.27
C ASN A 101 -10.15 10.35 -6.88
N ASN A 102 -9.42 9.25 -7.15
CA ASN A 102 -9.86 7.91 -6.76
C ASN A 102 -9.82 7.68 -5.25
N PHE A 103 -8.83 8.23 -4.54
CA PHE A 103 -8.83 8.16 -3.07
C PHE A 103 -10.01 8.93 -2.50
N ASP A 104 -10.28 10.13 -3.01
CA ASP A 104 -11.44 10.95 -2.61
C ASP A 104 -12.78 10.28 -2.91
N ASP A 105 -12.83 9.34 -3.87
CA ASP A 105 -14.04 8.55 -4.19
C ASP A 105 -14.20 7.31 -3.29
N MET A 106 -13.09 6.72 -2.83
CA MET A 106 -13.11 5.60 -1.87
C MET A 106 -13.41 6.04 -0.42
N VAL A 107 -13.16 7.31 -0.09
CA VAL A 107 -13.49 7.86 1.22
C VAL A 107 -14.99 8.15 1.27
N MET A 108 -15.71 7.49 2.17
CA MET A 108 -17.12 7.81 2.43
C MET A 108 -17.23 9.26 2.90
N LYS A 109 -17.87 10.09 2.08
CA LYS A 109 -18.11 11.52 2.36
C LYS A 109 -19.28 11.75 3.31
N GLU A 110 -20.20 10.80 3.35
CA GLU A 110 -21.42 10.86 4.16
C GLU A 110 -21.36 9.82 5.29
N LYS A 111 -22.03 10.14 6.40
CA LYS A 111 -22.14 9.24 7.55
C LYS A 111 -22.92 7.99 7.15
N PRO A 112 -22.35 6.78 7.31
CA PRO A 112 -23.00 5.55 6.88
C PRO A 112 -24.27 5.28 7.70
N ASP A 113 -25.36 4.91 7.02
CA ASP A 113 -26.63 4.51 7.65
C ASP A 113 -26.62 3.03 8.09
N VAL A 114 -25.58 2.63 8.81
CA VAL A 114 -25.45 1.28 9.37
C VAL A 114 -25.24 1.42 10.86
N ARG A 115 -26.03 0.73 11.69
CA ARG A 115 -25.92 0.78 13.15
C ARG A 115 -25.34 -0.52 13.68
N TRP A 116 -24.87 -0.49 14.93
CA TRP A 116 -24.28 -1.68 15.57
C TRP A 116 -25.27 -2.82 15.77
N ILE A 117 -26.55 -2.49 15.86
CA ILE A 117 -27.65 -3.45 15.95
C ILE A 117 -27.82 -4.22 14.62
N ASP A 118 -27.42 -3.64 13.50
CA ASP A 118 -27.52 -4.26 12.17
C ASP A 118 -26.37 -5.26 11.93
N VAL A 119 -25.31 -5.21 12.75
CA VAL A 119 -24.21 -6.17 12.74
C VAL A 119 -24.54 -7.28 13.74
N ILE A 120 -24.78 -8.50 13.28
CA ILE A 120 -25.13 -9.63 14.15
C ILE A 120 -23.86 -10.39 14.58
N GLY A 121 -23.74 -10.69 15.88
CA GLY A 121 -22.60 -11.40 16.46
C GLY A 121 -21.31 -10.57 16.53
N ILE A 122 -20.16 -11.26 16.65
CA ILE A 122 -18.80 -10.69 16.71
C ILE A 122 -18.66 -9.64 17.83
N ASP A 123 -19.22 -9.94 19.00
CA ASP A 123 -19.29 -9.02 20.13
C ASP A 123 -17.90 -8.65 20.67
N ASP A 124 -16.92 -9.55 20.57
CA ASP A 124 -15.54 -9.26 20.97
C ASP A 124 -14.91 -8.16 20.11
N ALA A 125 -15.08 -8.22 18.78
CA ALA A 125 -14.53 -7.20 17.88
C ALA A 125 -15.26 -5.87 18.03
N LYS A 126 -16.57 -5.93 18.25
CA LYS A 126 -17.40 -4.78 18.63
C LYS A 126 -16.86 -4.13 19.91
N ASN A 127 -16.63 -4.89 20.97
CA ASN A 127 -16.12 -4.32 22.22
C ASN A 127 -14.72 -3.72 22.06
N ALA A 128 -13.83 -4.40 21.34
CA ALA A 128 -12.50 -3.88 21.02
C ALA A 128 -12.57 -2.54 20.25
N LEU A 129 -13.49 -2.41 19.29
CA LEU A 129 -13.73 -1.18 18.54
C LEU A 129 -14.28 -0.06 19.43
N ARG A 130 -15.17 -0.37 20.38
CA ARG A 130 -15.67 0.63 21.35
C ARG A 130 -14.54 1.16 22.23
N GLU A 131 -13.75 0.27 22.80
CA GLU A 131 -12.66 0.63 23.70
C GLU A 131 -11.54 1.39 23.00
N SER A 132 -11.25 1.04 21.74
CA SER A 132 -10.14 1.63 20.99
C SER A 132 -10.51 2.91 20.24
N ILE A 133 -11.79 3.10 19.89
CA ILE A 133 -12.24 4.25 19.09
C ILE A 133 -13.31 5.06 19.81
N VAL A 134 -14.42 4.45 20.20
CA VAL A 134 -15.60 5.18 20.69
C VAL A 134 -15.33 5.84 22.04
N TYR A 135 -14.77 5.12 23.01
CA TYR A 135 -14.52 5.68 24.34
C TYR A 135 -13.46 6.79 24.33
N PRO A 136 -12.30 6.64 23.67
CA PRO A 136 -11.34 7.72 23.61
C PRO A 136 -11.87 8.97 22.90
N THR A 137 -12.77 8.78 21.92
CA THR A 137 -13.41 9.91 21.22
C THR A 137 -14.44 10.62 22.10
N LYS A 138 -15.27 9.88 22.86
CA LYS A 138 -16.31 10.47 23.71
C LYS A 138 -15.80 10.99 25.06
N ARG A 139 -14.75 10.37 25.61
CA ARG A 139 -14.19 10.66 26.94
C ARG A 139 -12.66 10.69 26.90
N PRO A 140 -12.06 11.67 26.21
CA PRO A 140 -10.61 11.79 26.10
C PRO A 140 -9.94 12.05 27.46
N ASP A 141 -10.67 12.59 28.44
CA ASP A 141 -10.22 12.81 29.82
C ASP A 141 -9.77 11.52 30.54
N LEU A 142 -10.33 10.38 30.14
CA LEU A 142 -9.99 9.08 30.72
C LEU A 142 -8.72 8.45 30.11
N PHE A 143 -8.16 9.03 29.05
CA PHE A 143 -7.00 8.51 28.32
C PHE A 143 -5.82 9.51 28.28
N PRO A 144 -5.31 9.99 29.44
CA PRO A 144 -4.28 11.04 29.48
C PRO A 144 -2.90 10.61 28.94
N ILE A 145 -2.63 9.30 28.91
CA ILE A 145 -1.36 8.72 28.42
C ILE A 145 -1.48 8.34 26.92
N GLY A 146 -2.65 8.59 26.31
CA GLY A 146 -2.99 8.17 24.96
C GLY A 146 -3.71 6.83 24.90
N TRP A 147 -4.21 6.48 23.72
CA TRP A 147 -4.96 5.25 23.44
C TRP A 147 -4.44 4.59 22.17
N PRO A 148 -4.64 3.27 21.98
CA PRO A 148 -4.18 2.56 20.79
C PRO A 148 -4.78 3.16 19.51
N ARG A 149 -3.93 3.37 18.50
CA ARG A 149 -4.31 3.92 17.20
C ARG A 149 -4.07 2.86 16.12
N GLY A 150 -5.06 2.70 15.24
CA GLY A 150 -5.03 1.74 14.15
C GLY A 150 -5.60 0.39 14.55
N ILE A 151 -6.53 -0.11 13.72
CA ILE A 151 -7.20 -1.39 13.91
C ILE A 151 -7.15 -2.14 12.58
N LEU A 152 -6.78 -3.42 12.64
CA LEU A 152 -6.76 -4.32 11.48
C LEU A 152 -7.92 -5.31 11.57
N LEU A 153 -8.92 -5.16 10.69
CA LEU A 153 -9.97 -6.15 10.52
C LEU A 153 -9.52 -7.17 9.46
N TYR A 154 -9.36 -8.43 9.84
CA TYR A 154 -8.91 -9.50 8.93
C TYR A 154 -9.88 -10.69 8.92
N GLY A 155 -9.87 -11.46 7.83
CA GLY A 155 -10.68 -12.67 7.65
C GLY A 155 -11.18 -12.86 6.21
N PRO A 156 -11.80 -14.01 5.88
CA PRO A 156 -12.36 -14.29 4.55
C PRO A 156 -13.37 -13.23 4.06
N PRO A 157 -13.57 -13.07 2.73
CA PRO A 157 -14.60 -12.16 2.23
C PRO A 157 -15.99 -12.57 2.75
N GLY A 158 -16.88 -11.59 2.96
CA GLY A 158 -18.24 -11.84 3.45
C GLY A 158 -18.43 -11.85 4.98
N CYS A 159 -17.35 -11.85 5.79
CA CYS A 159 -17.46 -11.85 7.26
C CYS A 159 -17.79 -10.48 7.90
N GLY A 160 -18.44 -9.56 7.17
CA GLY A 160 -18.93 -8.30 7.76
C GLY A 160 -17.89 -7.24 8.15
N LYS A 161 -16.61 -7.36 7.78
CA LYS A 161 -15.55 -6.38 8.12
C LYS A 161 -15.90 -4.94 7.72
N THR A 162 -16.32 -4.74 6.48
CA THR A 162 -16.70 -3.41 5.96
C THR A 162 -17.95 -2.87 6.65
N VAL A 163 -18.93 -3.74 6.91
CA VAL A 163 -20.19 -3.37 7.58
C VAL A 163 -19.93 -2.98 9.05
N LEU A 164 -19.05 -3.70 9.75
CA LEU A 164 -18.63 -3.38 11.11
C LEU A 164 -17.88 -2.05 11.18
N ALA A 165 -17.01 -1.78 10.21
CA ALA A 165 -16.32 -0.50 10.11
C ALA A 165 -17.31 0.65 9.87
N ALA A 166 -18.27 0.48 8.95
CA ALA A 166 -19.33 1.44 8.69
C ALA A 166 -20.19 1.70 9.94
N ALA A 167 -20.62 0.64 10.64
CA ALA A 167 -21.36 0.76 11.89
C ALA A 167 -20.57 1.52 12.96
N THR A 168 -19.27 1.26 13.07
CA THR A 168 -18.38 1.97 14.00
C THR A 168 -18.29 3.46 13.66
N ALA A 169 -18.17 3.80 12.38
CA ALA A 169 -18.16 5.19 11.94
C ALA A 169 -19.48 5.91 12.27
N ASN A 170 -20.62 5.21 12.22
CA ASN A 170 -21.92 5.80 12.57
C ASN A 170 -22.06 6.14 14.07
N GLU A 171 -21.37 5.42 14.98
CA GLU A 171 -21.39 5.71 16.43
C GLU A 171 -20.58 6.94 16.84
N LEU A 172 -19.75 7.44 15.92
CA LEU A 172 -18.97 8.64 16.10
C LEU A 172 -19.77 9.82 15.54
N ASP A 173 -19.86 10.89 16.31
CA ASP A 173 -20.35 12.17 15.81
C ASP A 173 -19.16 12.89 15.16
N GLY A 174 -19.30 13.18 13.86
CA GLY A 174 -18.35 13.95 13.07
C GLY A 174 -18.69 15.43 13.11
#